data_AF-A0A1V1NXK6-F1
#
_entry.id   AF-A0A1V1NXK6-F1
#
_cell.length_a   1.000
_cell.length_b   1.000
_cell.length_c   1.000
_cell.angle_alpha   90.00
_cell.angle_beta   90.00
_cell.angle_gamma   90.00
#
_symmetry.space_group_name_H-M   'P 1'
#
loop_
_entity.id
_entity.type
_entity.pdbx_description
1 polymer ?
#
loop_
_entity_poly.entity_id
_entity_poly.type
_entity_poly.pdbx_seq_one_letter_code
_entity_poly.pdbx_strand_id
1 'polypeptide(L)' 'LAGLFKQASYHTQIIIAPLPADLNNNSVYDLQDLIISLQICTKSQLLSKPYVDAAINGNSKIALPESIFVLQKLSESD' A
#
# COMPACT_ATOMS: atom_id res chain seq x y z
N LEU A 1 8.18 47.97 20.22
CA LEU A 1 8.58 46.54 20.30
C LEU A 1 7.32 45.68 20.20
N ALA A 2 6.69 45.63 19.02
CA ALA A 2 5.44 44.90 18.81
C ALA A 2 5.72 43.44 18.39
N GLY A 3 5.46 42.55 19.35
CA GLY A 3 5.17 41.11 19.26
C GLY A 3 5.47 40.36 17.96
N LEU A 4 6.54 39.57 18.00
CA LEU A 4 6.73 38.35 17.23
C LEU A 4 5.77 37.27 17.76
N PHE A 5 4.68 36.97 17.06
CA PHE A 5 3.96 35.71 17.22
C PHE A 5 3.68 35.12 15.84
N LYS A 6 4.61 34.33 15.32
CA LYS A 6 4.35 33.46 14.17
C LYS A 6 3.58 32.26 14.68
N GLN A 7 2.33 32.14 14.25
CA GLN A 7 1.48 30.98 14.49
C GLN A 7 2.13 29.74 13.85
N ALA A 8 2.69 28.87 14.68
CA ALA A 8 3.19 27.57 14.24
C ALA A 8 1.98 26.73 13.83
N SER A 9 1.79 26.56 12.52
CA SER A 9 0.82 25.60 12.00
C SER A 9 1.43 24.21 12.16
N TYR A 10 0.99 23.48 13.18
CA TYR A 10 1.30 22.06 13.30
C TYR A 10 0.48 21.32 12.25
N HIS A 11 1.10 20.98 11.12
CA HIS A 11 0.55 19.96 10.22
C HIS A 11 0.68 18.61 10.93
N THR A 12 -0.36 18.22 11.66
CA THR A 12 -0.52 16.85 12.11
C THR A 12 -0.59 15.97 10.88
N GLN A 13 0.52 15.34 10.51
CA GLN A 13 0.52 14.27 9.52
C GLN A 13 -0.19 13.09 10.18
N ILE A 14 -1.41 12.81 9.74
CA ILE A 14 -2.09 11.56 10.10
C ILE A 14 -1.30 10.46 9.39
N ILE A 15 -0.47 9.74 10.15
CA ILE A 15 0.22 8.54 9.66
C ILE A 15 -0.84 7.45 9.62
N ILE A 16 -1.43 7.22 8.45
CA ILE A 16 -2.31 6.08 8.21
C ILE A 16 -1.39 4.87 8.06
N ALA A 17 -1.62 3.84 8.87
CA ALA A 17 -0.87 2.59 8.72
C ALA A 17 -1.17 2.01 7.33
N PRO A 18 -0.14 1.58 6.58
CA PRO A 18 -0.35 1.02 5.25
C PRO A 18 -1.20 -0.24 5.32
N LEU A 19 -2.09 -0.41 4.34
CA LEU A 19 -2.93 -1.60 4.25
C LEU A 19 -2.09 -2.81 3.83
N PRO A 20 -2.27 -3.98 4.47
CA PRO A 20 -1.58 -5.20 4.04
C PRO A 20 -2.04 -5.56 2.62
N ALA A 21 -1.10 -5.92 1.74
CA ALA A 21 -1.34 -6.23 0.32
C ALA A 21 -1.77 -5.06 -0.58
N ASP A 22 -1.76 -3.81 -0.09
CA ASP A 22 -1.89 -2.61 -0.93
C ASP A 22 -0.55 -2.32 -1.60
N LEU A 23 -0.38 -2.83 -2.82
CA LEU A 23 0.90 -2.86 -3.52
C LEU A 23 1.15 -1.58 -4.32
N ASN A 24 0.14 -0.78 -4.59
CA ASN A 24 0.28 0.53 -5.22
C ASN A 24 0.20 1.71 -4.22
N ASN A 25 -0.02 1.42 -2.93
CA ASN A 25 -0.15 2.37 -1.83
C ASN A 25 -1.25 3.42 -2.08
N ASN A 26 -2.39 2.96 -2.61
CA ASN A 26 -3.56 3.80 -2.88
C ASN A 26 -4.64 3.72 -1.78
N SER A 27 -4.40 2.93 -0.73
CA SER A 27 -5.33 2.67 0.39
C SER A 27 -6.65 2.00 0.00
N VAL A 28 -6.66 1.24 -1.10
CA VAL A 28 -7.82 0.50 -1.63
C VAL A 28 -7.38 -0.91 -2.01
N TYR A 29 -8.25 -1.91 -1.81
CA TYR A 29 -8.05 -3.23 -2.40
C TYR A 29 -8.68 -3.28 -3.79
N ASP A 30 -7.85 -3.36 -4.82
CA ASP A 30 -8.34 -3.41 -6.20
C ASP A 30 -7.61 -4.45 -7.08
N LEU A 31 -8.03 -4.54 -8.34
CA LEU A 31 -7.41 -5.45 -9.30
C LEU A 31 -5.98 -5.02 -9.67
N GLN A 32 -5.60 -3.77 -9.43
CA GLN A 32 -4.25 -3.29 -9.68
C GLN A 32 -3.26 -3.90 -8.69
N ASP A 33 -3.62 -4.01 -7.41
CA ASP A 33 -2.81 -4.75 -6.42
C ASP A 33 -2.62 -6.21 -6.83
N LEU A 34 -3.70 -6.85 -7.30
CA LEU A 34 -3.64 -8.22 -7.78
C LEU A 34 -2.69 -8.35 -8.98
N ILE A 35 -2.80 -7.47 -9.97
CA ILE A 35 -1.93 -7.49 -11.15
C ILE A 35 -0.46 -7.29 -10.76
N ILE A 36 -0.16 -6.35 -9.86
CA ILE A 36 1.21 -6.09 -9.39
C ILE A 36 1.78 -7.34 -8.71
N SER A 37 1.00 -7.98 -7.81
CA SER A 37 1.43 -9.19 -7.10
C SER A 37 1.74 -10.34 -8.07
N LEU A 38 0.91 -10.52 -9.11
CA LEU A 38 1.11 -11.54 -10.13
C LEU A 38 2.33 -11.23 -11.01
N GLN A 39 2.52 -9.98 -11.42
CA GLN A 39 3.70 -9.57 -12.20
C GLN A 39 5.01 -9.85 -11.45
N ILE A 40 5.03 -9.65 -10.14
CA ILE A 40 6.18 -9.99 -9.29
C ILE A 40 6.41 -11.51 -9.29
N CYS A 41 5.34 -12.30 -9.11
CA CYS A 41 5.42 -13.77 -9.09
C CYS A 41 5.89 -14.35 -10.43
N THR A 42 5.43 -13.80 -11.55
CA THR A 42 5.76 -14.26 -12.91
C THR A 42 7.02 -13.64 -13.48
N LYS A 43 7.68 -12.73 -12.74
CA LYS A 43 8.82 -11.93 -13.22
C LYS A 43 8.49 -11.17 -14.51
N SER A 44 7.25 -10.75 -14.65
CA SER A 44 6.79 -9.94 -15.78
C SER A 44 7.20 -8.47 -15.58
N GLN A 45 7.06 -7.67 -16.65
CA GLN A 45 7.26 -6.24 -16.55
C GLN A 45 6.29 -5.63 -15.54
N LEU A 46 6.84 -4.89 -14.57
CA LEU A 46 6.04 -4.18 -13.57
C LEU A 46 5.45 -2.90 -14.19
N LEU A 47 4.14 -2.70 -13.98
CA LEU A 47 3.45 -1.48 -14.42
C LEU A 47 3.73 -0.28 -13.52
N SER A 48 4.08 -0.53 -12.25
CA SER A 48 4.42 0.48 -11.25
C SER A 48 5.43 -0.09 -10.25
N LYS A 49 6.07 0.81 -9.47
CA LYS A 49 6.96 0.39 -8.39
C LYS A 49 6.10 -0.16 -7.24
N PRO A 50 6.26 -1.42 -6.84
CA PRO A 50 5.48 -2.00 -5.76
C PRO A 50 5.89 -1.42 -4.41
N TYR A 51 4.90 -1.25 -3.53
CA TYR A 51 5.09 -0.88 -2.14
C TYR A 51 5.46 -2.13 -1.31
N VAL A 52 6.75 -2.28 -1.02
CA VAL A 52 7.31 -3.52 -0.43
C VAL A 52 6.91 -3.77 1.02
N ASP A 53 6.51 -2.73 1.75
CA ASP A 53 6.04 -2.86 3.13
C ASP A 53 4.63 -3.45 3.23
N ALA A 54 3.96 -3.66 2.09
CA ALA A 54 2.67 -4.34 2.01
C ALA A 54 2.77 -5.88 2.09
N ALA A 55 3.96 -6.44 2.29
CA ALA A 55 4.15 -7.88 2.46
C ALA A 55 3.40 -8.41 3.70
N ILE A 56 2.52 -9.38 3.50
CA ILE A 56 1.51 -9.77 4.51
C ILE A 56 2.12 -10.60 5.64
N ASN A 57 3.09 -11.44 5.31
CA ASN A 57 3.71 -12.39 6.24
C ASN A 57 4.96 -11.81 6.93
N GLY A 58 5.22 -10.51 6.80
CA GLY A 58 6.38 -9.85 7.41
C GLY A 58 7.74 -10.33 6.90
N ASN A 59 7.78 -11.08 5.79
CA ASN A 59 9.03 -11.58 5.21
C ASN A 59 9.70 -10.58 4.23
N SER A 60 9.13 -9.38 4.10
CA SER A 60 9.53 -8.32 3.17
C SER A 60 9.57 -8.74 1.69
N LYS A 61 8.81 -9.77 1.31
CA LYS A 61 8.70 -10.28 -0.06
C LYS A 61 7.24 -10.34 -0.46
N ILE A 62 6.98 -9.82 -1.65
CA ILE A 62 5.69 -9.97 -2.32
C ILE A 62 5.73 -11.26 -3.15
N ALA A 63 4.77 -12.14 -2.94
CA ALA A 63 4.63 -13.41 -3.61
C ALA A 63 3.13 -13.80 -3.74
N LEU A 64 2.86 -15.08 -4.02
CA LEU A 64 1.50 -15.59 -4.17
C LEU A 64 0.58 -15.35 -2.95
N PRO A 65 1.05 -15.34 -1.69
CA PRO A 65 0.20 -15.00 -0.55
C PRO A 65 -0.47 -13.63 -0.69
N GLU A 66 0.24 -12.63 -1.22
CA GLU A 66 -0.31 -11.30 -1.49
C GLU A 66 -1.44 -11.36 -2.52
N SER A 67 -1.27 -12.12 -3.61
CA SER A 67 -2.33 -12.32 -4.62
C SER A 67 -3.59 -12.97 -4.03
N ILE A 68 -3.41 -14.01 -3.21
CA ILE A 68 -4.52 -14.73 -2.58
C ILE A 68 -5.29 -13.80 -1.64
N PHE A 69 -4.59 -13.00 -0.84
CA PHE A 69 -5.22 -12.08 0.09
C PHE A 69 -6.01 -10.98 -0.61
N VAL A 70 -5.45 -10.36 -1.67
CA VAL A 70 -6.18 -9.36 -2.46
C VAL A 70 -7.46 -9.98 -3.04
N LEU A 71 -7.37 -11.21 -3.59
CA LEU A 71 -8.56 -11.93 -4.09
C LEU A 71 -9.62 -12.17 -3.01
N GLN A 72 -9.20 -12.54 -1.79
CA GLN A 72 -10.13 -12.68 -0.65
C GLN A 72 -10.83 -11.36 -0.34
N LYS A 73 -10.09 -10.24 -0.30
CA LYS A 73 -10.67 -8.91 -0.03
C LYS A 73 -11.60 -8.43 -1.13
N LEU A 74 -11.28 -8.71 -2.39
CA LEU A 74 -12.16 -8.45 -3.50
C LEU A 74 -13.45 -9.28 -3.42
N SER A 75 -13.35 -10.55 -3.01
CA SER A 75 -14.54 -11.42 -2.86
C SER A 75 -15.45 -11.04 -1.69
N GLU A 76 -14.92 -10.35 -0.67
CA GLU A 76 -15.71 -9.80 0.45
C GLU A 76 -16.43 -8.49 0.08
N SER A 77 -16.08 -7.89 -1.06
CA SER A 77 -16.59 -6.58 -1.50
C SER A 77 -17.80 -6.67 -2.45
N ASP A 78 -18.29 -7.89 -2.73
CA ASP A 78 -19.57 -8.20 -3.40
C ASP A 78 -20.67 -8.55 -2.38
#